data_AF-A0A2H9M549-F1
#
_entry.id   AF-A0A2H9M549-F1
#
_cell.length_a   1.000
_cell.length_b   1.000
_cell.length_c   1.000
_cell.angle_alpha   90.00
_cell.angle_beta   90.00
_cell.angle_gamma   90.00
#
_symmetry.space_group_name_H-M   'P 1'
#
loop_
_entity.id
_entity.type
_entity.pdbx_description
1 polymer ?
#
loop_
_entity_poly.entity_id
_entity_poly.type
_entity_poly.pdbx_seq_one_letter_code
_entity_poly.pdbx_strand_id
1 'polypeptide(L)'
;MAMHASIFNPQHSTDIISLVIIIGALISGIILLLYMYWRYNEEIMLRNFALKFLDLEKEKREKLLKKYLKRDGKHKRVAGGVFLNHYDIISNDLRENLLKDVPNKNIKLIEYPVDELTPAFGNLALNILERHFDIIPQSLRNEIITQGLLTAEGIGTEMIAENFRKNFEKFAENFRNETLLKLIGLSNNNVKFQIAKILDKNFNDIPQEILNEALRQLMESKNKMNIGSVMDILFRNFHKIDIFTRDEMLKRYVGYIGADKAVLDKFLSAYGRSIINQELKKRITEFVK
;
A
#
# COMPACT_ATOMS: atom_id res chain seq x y z
N MET A 1 -88.89 9.80 -3.74
CA MET A 1 -88.80 8.63 -2.83
C MET A 1 -88.18 7.49 -3.63
N ALA A 2 -87.11 6.80 -3.25
CA ALA A 2 -86.17 6.93 -2.14
C ALA A 2 -84.81 6.37 -2.63
N MET A 3 -83.74 6.79 -1.98
CA MET A 3 -82.33 6.56 -2.32
C MET A 3 -81.96 5.07 -2.54
N HIS A 4 -81.24 4.78 -3.63
CA HIS A 4 -80.35 3.62 -3.69
C HIS A 4 -79.05 3.96 -2.94
N ALA A 5 -79.05 3.72 -1.62
CA ALA A 5 -77.85 3.79 -0.81
C ALA A 5 -77.16 2.41 -0.78
N SER A 6 -75.89 2.41 -1.20
CA SER A 6 -74.78 1.68 -0.57
C SER A 6 -74.89 0.14 -0.45
N ILE A 7 -74.34 -0.58 -1.44
CA ILE A 7 -73.90 -1.99 -1.29
C ILE A 7 -72.36 -2.09 -1.25
N PHE A 8 -71.66 -1.05 -0.82
CA PHE A 8 -70.28 -1.18 -0.36
C PHE A 8 -70.30 -1.04 1.15
N ASN A 9 -70.43 -2.16 1.86
CA ASN A 9 -70.24 -2.20 3.31
C ASN A 9 -68.76 -1.85 3.59
N PRO A 10 -68.43 -0.64 4.08
CA PRO A 10 -67.04 -0.18 4.22
C PRO A 10 -66.25 -1.08 5.16
N GLN A 11 -66.94 -1.67 6.14
CA GLN A 11 -66.39 -2.56 7.16
C GLN A 11 -65.72 -3.79 6.56
N HIS A 12 -66.35 -4.40 5.54
CA HIS A 12 -65.83 -5.63 4.92
C HIS A 12 -64.57 -5.38 4.07
N SER A 13 -64.48 -4.19 3.45
CA SER A 13 -63.30 -3.75 2.69
C SER A 13 -62.13 -3.42 3.64
N THR A 14 -62.41 -2.74 4.75
CA THR A 14 -61.40 -2.45 5.77
C THR A 14 -60.85 -3.70 6.45
N ASP A 15 -61.66 -4.75 6.62
CA ASP A 15 -61.23 -6.02 7.20
C ASP A 15 -60.29 -6.80 6.27
N ILE A 16 -60.58 -6.81 4.97
CA ILE A 16 -59.72 -7.45 3.96
C ILE A 16 -58.38 -6.71 3.85
N ILE A 17 -58.41 -5.37 3.81
CA ILE A 17 -57.20 -4.54 3.77
C ILE A 17 -56.35 -4.76 5.03
N SER A 18 -56.99 -4.78 6.20
CA SER A 18 -56.32 -5.02 7.48
C SER A 18 -55.69 -6.42 7.53
N LEU A 19 -56.39 -7.45 7.05
CA LEU A 19 -55.87 -8.81 6.96
C LEU A 19 -54.65 -8.90 6.04
N VAL A 20 -54.69 -8.26 4.87
CA VAL A 20 -53.56 -8.23 3.92
C VAL A 20 -52.35 -7.52 4.53
N ILE A 21 -52.55 -6.41 5.24
CA ILE A 21 -51.47 -5.69 5.95
C ILE A 21 -50.87 -6.59 7.05
N ILE A 22 -51.69 -7.27 7.84
CA ILE A 22 -51.23 -8.17 8.91
C ILE A 22 -50.42 -9.34 8.34
N ILE A 23 -50.93 -10.00 7.29
CA ILE A 23 -50.22 -11.10 6.61
C ILE A 23 -48.90 -10.61 6.00
N GLY A 24 -48.91 -9.44 5.35
CA GLY A 24 -47.71 -8.82 4.79
C GLY A 24 -46.66 -8.51 5.86
N ALA A 25 -47.08 -7.98 7.01
CA ALA A 25 -46.21 -7.70 8.15
C ALA A 25 -45.63 -8.99 8.76
N LEU A 26 -46.42 -10.05 8.88
CA LEU A 26 -45.96 -11.36 9.38
C LEU A 26 -44.93 -12.00 8.44
N ILE A 27 -45.19 -12.01 7.14
CA ILE A 27 -44.25 -12.54 6.13
C ILE A 27 -42.93 -11.73 6.17
N SER A 28 -43.02 -10.41 6.21
CA SER A 28 -41.85 -9.53 6.33
C SER A 28 -41.06 -9.82 7.62
N GLY A 29 -41.75 -10.01 8.75
CA GLY A 29 -41.14 -10.39 10.02
C GLY A 29 -40.42 -11.73 9.98
N ILE A 30 -41.01 -12.75 9.35
CA ILE A 30 -40.39 -14.07 9.17
C ILE A 30 -39.14 -13.97 8.29
N ILE A 31 -39.22 -13.23 7.18
CA ILE A 31 -38.07 -13.00 6.29
C ILE A 31 -36.93 -12.31 7.05
N LEU A 32 -37.24 -11.29 7.86
CA LEU A 32 -36.25 -10.60 8.67
C LEU A 32 -35.58 -11.54 9.70
N LEU A 33 -36.37 -12.38 10.38
CA LEU A 33 -35.84 -13.36 11.34
C LEU A 33 -34.93 -14.41 10.67
N LEU A 34 -35.33 -14.94 9.51
CA LEU A 34 -34.52 -15.87 8.74
C LEU A 34 -33.22 -15.22 8.25
N TYR A 35 -33.29 -13.97 7.79
CA TYR A 35 -32.13 -13.18 7.40
C TYR A 35 -31.17 -12.97 8.59
N MET A 36 -31.69 -12.60 9.77
CA MET A 36 -30.89 -12.44 10.99
C MET A 36 -30.25 -13.75 11.44
N TYR A 37 -31.00 -14.86 11.43
CA TYR A 37 -30.47 -16.19 11.80
C TYR A 37 -29.37 -16.65 10.85
N TRP A 38 -29.57 -16.48 9.54
CA TRP A 38 -28.55 -16.80 8.54
C TRP A 38 -27.29 -15.96 8.72
N ARG A 39 -27.44 -14.64 8.91
CA ARG A 39 -26.33 -13.72 9.13
C ARG A 39 -25.56 -14.06 10.41
N TYR A 40 -26.25 -14.33 11.51
CA TYR A 40 -25.62 -14.73 12.79
C TYR A 40 -24.77 -16.00 12.65
N ASN A 41 -25.33 -17.03 12.02
CA ASN A 41 -24.59 -18.27 11.77
C ASN A 41 -23.40 -18.09 10.83
N GLU A 42 -23.54 -17.21 9.82
CA GLU A 42 -22.46 -16.88 8.90
C GLU A 42 -21.28 -16.21 9.62
N GLU A 43 -21.55 -15.29 10.56
CA GLU A 43 -20.51 -14.67 11.38
C GLU A 43 -19.78 -15.68 12.26
N ILE A 44 -20.50 -16.57 12.91
CA ILE A 44 -19.91 -17.65 13.72
C ILE A 44 -19.04 -18.56 12.84
N MET A 45 -19.52 -18.95 11.65
CA MET A 45 -18.74 -19.78 10.74
C MET A 45 -17.46 -19.10 10.28
N LEU A 46 -17.52 -17.82 9.89
CA LEU A 46 -16.35 -17.06 9.47
C LEU A 46 -15.34 -16.86 10.60
N ARG A 47 -15.83 -16.55 11.81
CA ARG A 47 -15.00 -16.41 13.00
C ARG A 47 -14.32 -17.73 13.37
N ASN A 48 -15.06 -18.84 13.35
CA ASN A 48 -14.51 -20.17 13.58
C ASN A 48 -13.48 -20.54 12.51
N PHE A 49 -13.75 -20.24 11.23
CA PHE A 49 -12.78 -20.47 10.16
C PHE A 49 -11.47 -19.71 10.40
N ALA A 50 -11.54 -18.47 10.87
CA ALA A 50 -10.36 -17.66 11.14
C ALA A 50 -9.60 -18.10 12.40
N LEU A 51 -10.31 -18.30 13.53
CA LEU A 51 -9.70 -18.66 14.82
C LEU A 51 -9.17 -20.10 14.84
N LYS A 52 -9.88 -21.02 14.18
CA LYS A 52 -9.59 -22.46 14.19
C LYS A 52 -9.03 -22.95 12.86
N PHE A 53 -8.44 -22.06 12.07
CA PHE A 53 -7.91 -22.41 10.74
C PHE A 53 -6.92 -23.58 10.81
N LEU A 54 -6.07 -23.59 11.84
CA LEU A 54 -5.05 -24.63 12.04
C LEU A 54 -5.62 -25.93 12.64
N ASP A 55 -6.74 -25.88 13.35
CA ASP A 55 -7.43 -27.06 13.90
C ASP A 55 -8.14 -27.88 12.82
N LEU A 56 -8.44 -27.26 11.68
CA LEU A 56 -9.05 -27.91 10.54
C LEU A 56 -8.03 -28.78 9.80
N GLU A 57 -8.47 -29.97 9.38
CA GLU A 57 -7.71 -30.81 8.47
C GLU A 57 -7.25 -30.04 7.23
N LYS A 58 -6.03 -30.31 6.76
CA LYS A 58 -5.37 -29.57 5.69
C LYS A 58 -6.24 -29.39 4.46
N GLU A 59 -6.87 -30.47 3.98
CA GLU A 59 -7.73 -30.41 2.79
C GLU A 59 -8.95 -29.49 3.02
N LYS A 60 -9.57 -29.60 4.20
CA LYS A 60 -10.75 -28.82 4.56
C LYS A 60 -10.43 -27.33 4.68
N ARG A 61 -9.34 -26.95 5.35
CA ARG A 61 -8.97 -25.54 5.53
C ARG A 61 -8.59 -24.87 4.21
N GLU A 62 -7.86 -25.57 3.35
CA GLU A 62 -7.46 -25.09 2.02
C GLU A 62 -8.67 -24.93 1.09
N LYS A 63 -9.62 -25.87 1.12
CA LYS A 63 -10.89 -25.78 0.39
C LYS A 63 -11.73 -24.58 0.85
N LEU A 64 -11.83 -24.35 2.16
CA LEU A 64 -12.55 -23.21 2.71
C LEU A 64 -11.88 -21.88 2.37
N LEU A 65 -10.56 -21.79 2.46
CA LEU A 65 -9.80 -20.60 2.07
C LEU A 65 -10.08 -20.20 0.62
N LYS A 66 -9.93 -21.16 -0.31
CA LYS A 66 -10.23 -20.94 -1.73
C LYS A 66 -11.68 -20.52 -1.95
N LYS A 67 -12.63 -21.11 -1.23
CA LYS A 67 -14.06 -20.76 -1.31
C LYS A 67 -14.32 -19.33 -0.85
N TYR A 68 -13.76 -18.92 0.28
CA TYR A 68 -14.04 -17.61 0.87
C TYR A 68 -13.30 -16.45 0.20
N LEU A 69 -12.09 -16.66 -0.35
CA LEU A 69 -11.40 -15.66 -1.18
C LEU A 69 -12.14 -15.34 -2.49
N LYS A 70 -12.93 -16.29 -3.01
CA LYS A 70 -13.76 -16.08 -4.21
C LYS A 70 -15.07 -15.34 -3.93
N ARG A 71 -15.53 -15.30 -2.68
CA ARG A 71 -16.74 -14.56 -2.28
C ARG A 71 -16.43 -13.07 -2.14
N ASP A 72 -17.45 -12.26 -1.99
CA ASP A 72 -17.34 -10.82 -1.74
C ASP A 72 -17.54 -10.44 -0.27
N GLY A 73 -17.29 -9.16 0.04
CA GLY A 73 -17.57 -8.59 1.36
C GLY A 73 -16.77 -9.20 2.50
N LYS A 74 -17.46 -9.63 3.57
CA LYS A 74 -16.84 -10.12 4.81
C LYS A 74 -16.02 -11.40 4.59
N HIS A 75 -16.49 -12.32 3.74
CA HIS A 75 -15.78 -13.56 3.43
C HIS A 75 -14.39 -13.31 2.83
N LYS A 76 -14.32 -12.46 1.81
CA LYS A 76 -13.06 -12.12 1.13
C LYS A 76 -12.06 -11.53 2.12
N ARG A 77 -12.53 -10.65 3.00
CA ARG A 77 -11.71 -9.97 4.00
C ARG A 77 -11.18 -10.94 5.06
N VAL A 78 -12.05 -11.75 5.66
CA VAL A 78 -11.66 -12.76 6.65
C VAL A 78 -10.68 -13.76 6.03
N ALA A 79 -11.00 -14.26 4.83
CA ALA A 79 -10.12 -15.18 4.11
C ALA A 79 -8.79 -14.53 3.71
N GLY A 80 -8.79 -13.24 3.37
CA GLY A 80 -7.57 -12.47 3.15
C GLY A 80 -6.69 -12.37 4.39
N GLY A 81 -7.28 -12.16 5.57
CA GLY A 81 -6.57 -12.19 6.86
C GLY A 81 -5.96 -13.55 7.16
N VAL A 82 -6.75 -14.61 7.01
CA VAL A 82 -6.26 -15.99 7.15
C VAL A 82 -5.14 -16.29 6.16
N PHE A 83 -5.29 -15.85 4.90
CA PHE A 83 -4.27 -16.04 3.87
C PHE A 83 -2.97 -15.32 4.22
N LEU A 84 -3.07 -14.08 4.70
CA LEU A 84 -1.92 -13.28 5.14
C LEU A 84 -1.22 -13.92 6.34
N ASN A 85 -1.96 -14.37 7.35
CA ASN A 85 -1.39 -14.83 8.61
C ASN A 85 -0.84 -16.27 8.55
N HIS A 86 -1.31 -17.07 7.59
CA HIS A 86 -0.93 -18.49 7.47
C HIS A 86 -0.37 -18.85 6.08
N TYR A 87 0.17 -17.86 5.36
CA TYR A 87 0.68 -18.03 3.99
C TYR A 87 1.72 -19.15 3.87
N ASP A 88 2.61 -19.26 4.87
CA ASP A 88 3.70 -20.23 4.98
C ASP A 88 3.22 -21.67 5.20
N ILE A 89 2.09 -21.86 5.88
CA ILE A 89 1.51 -23.17 6.22
C ILE A 89 0.62 -23.74 5.10
N ILE A 90 0.14 -22.89 4.19
CA ILE A 90 -0.67 -23.30 3.03
C ILE A 90 0.24 -23.97 2.00
N SER A 91 -0.27 -25.03 1.35
CA SER A 91 0.45 -25.73 0.29
C SER A 91 0.97 -24.77 -0.80
N ASN A 92 2.21 -24.99 -1.24
CA ASN A 92 2.88 -24.12 -2.23
C ASN A 92 2.03 -23.90 -3.48
N ASP A 93 1.53 -24.99 -4.07
CA ASP A 93 0.68 -24.94 -5.26
C ASP A 93 -0.56 -24.06 -5.04
N LEU A 94 -1.21 -24.19 -3.87
CA LEU A 94 -2.40 -23.39 -3.59
C LEU A 94 -2.04 -21.92 -3.34
N ARG A 95 -1.07 -21.63 -2.47
CA ARG A 95 -0.75 -20.24 -2.10
C ARG A 95 -0.23 -19.44 -3.29
N GLU A 96 0.55 -20.04 -4.18
CA GLU A 96 1.05 -19.35 -5.38
C GLU A 96 -0.08 -19.07 -6.36
N ASN A 97 -0.95 -20.06 -6.59
CA ASN A 97 -2.12 -19.88 -7.46
C ASN A 97 -3.09 -18.84 -6.90
N LEU A 98 -3.32 -18.82 -5.59
CA LEU A 98 -4.12 -17.77 -4.96
C LEU A 98 -3.44 -16.41 -5.09
N LEU A 99 -2.13 -16.33 -4.85
CA LEU A 99 -1.39 -15.07 -4.88
C LEU A 99 -1.36 -14.43 -6.28
N LYS A 100 -1.29 -15.21 -7.37
CA LYS A 100 -1.38 -14.68 -8.76
C LYS A 100 -2.62 -13.81 -8.99
N ASP A 101 -3.75 -14.22 -8.41
CA ASP A 101 -5.01 -13.49 -8.58
C ASP A 101 -5.13 -12.25 -7.68
N VAL A 102 -4.42 -12.22 -6.54
CA VAL A 102 -4.65 -11.22 -5.49
C VAL A 102 -4.27 -9.79 -5.93
N PRO A 103 -3.15 -9.55 -6.63
CA PRO A 103 -2.79 -8.22 -7.15
C PRO A 103 -3.92 -7.61 -8.00
N ASN A 104 -4.45 -8.39 -8.96
CA ASN A 104 -5.49 -7.94 -9.89
C ASN A 104 -6.82 -7.64 -9.18
N LYS A 105 -7.08 -8.31 -8.05
CA LYS A 105 -8.31 -8.11 -7.27
C LYS A 105 -8.24 -6.87 -6.35
N ASN A 106 -7.06 -6.25 -6.20
CA ASN A 106 -6.80 -5.10 -5.33
C ASN A 106 -7.53 -5.18 -3.98
N ILE A 107 -7.40 -6.33 -3.29
CA ILE A 107 -8.16 -6.62 -2.08
C ILE A 107 -7.69 -5.67 -0.97
N LYS A 108 -8.50 -4.65 -0.68
CA LYS A 108 -8.27 -3.71 0.42
C LYS A 108 -8.65 -4.35 1.75
N LEU A 109 -7.71 -4.31 2.68
CA LEU A 109 -7.91 -4.63 4.09
C LEU A 109 -8.31 -3.32 4.80
N ILE A 110 -9.33 -3.35 5.66
CA ILE A 110 -10.01 -2.16 6.23
C ILE A 110 -9.75 -2.07 7.73
N GLU A 111 -9.79 -0.84 8.25
CA GLU A 111 -9.67 -0.46 9.66
C GLU A 111 -10.88 -0.86 10.54
N TYR A 112 -10.60 -0.99 11.83
CA TYR A 112 -11.44 -1.24 13.00
C TYR A 112 -11.78 -2.70 13.38
N PRO A 113 -11.69 -3.02 14.70
CA PRO A 113 -11.51 -4.37 15.22
C PRO A 113 -12.85 -5.03 15.52
N VAL A 114 -12.85 -6.36 15.51
CA VAL A 114 -13.65 -7.14 16.46
C VAL A 114 -12.77 -8.16 17.20
N ASP A 115 -11.59 -8.46 16.67
CA ASP A 115 -10.73 -9.52 17.15
C ASP A 115 -9.29 -9.35 16.65
N GLU A 116 -8.30 -9.89 17.38
CA GLU A 116 -6.86 -9.94 17.06
C GLU A 116 -6.52 -10.55 15.68
N LEU A 117 -7.54 -11.06 14.97
CA LEU A 117 -7.50 -11.61 13.62
C LEU A 117 -7.68 -10.57 12.50
N THR A 118 -7.82 -9.28 12.84
CA THR A 118 -8.07 -8.23 11.85
C THR A 118 -6.85 -8.05 10.93
N PRO A 119 -6.99 -8.18 9.59
CA PRO A 119 -5.87 -8.03 8.67
C PRO A 119 -5.24 -6.64 8.74
N ALA A 120 -3.92 -6.56 8.55
CA ALA A 120 -3.19 -5.28 8.49
C ALA A 120 -3.71 -4.36 7.38
N PHE A 121 -3.56 -3.06 7.58
CA PHE A 121 -3.99 -2.01 6.66
C PHE A 121 -3.47 -2.20 5.22
N GLY A 122 -4.27 -1.82 4.23
CA GLY A 122 -3.79 -1.66 2.85
C GLY A 122 -4.09 -2.83 1.92
N ASN A 123 -3.28 -2.99 0.88
CA ASN A 123 -3.50 -4.01 -0.16
C ASN A 123 -3.00 -5.39 0.33
N LEU A 124 -3.82 -6.43 0.20
CA LEU A 124 -3.49 -7.79 0.66
C LEU A 124 -2.20 -8.32 0.01
N ALA A 125 -1.99 -8.11 -1.29
CA ALA A 125 -0.78 -8.56 -1.97
C ALA A 125 0.48 -7.91 -1.39
N LEU A 126 0.42 -6.59 -1.12
CA LEU A 126 1.54 -5.85 -0.54
C LEU A 126 1.84 -6.28 0.90
N ASN A 127 0.80 -6.58 1.69
CA ASN A 127 0.97 -7.12 3.04
C ASN A 127 1.58 -8.52 3.03
N ILE A 128 1.14 -9.38 2.10
CA ILE A 128 1.74 -10.71 1.92
C ILE A 128 3.20 -10.56 1.51
N LEU A 129 3.50 -9.67 0.55
CA LEU A 129 4.85 -9.39 0.11
C LEU A 129 5.75 -8.92 1.26
N GLU A 130 5.22 -8.07 2.16
CA GLU A 130 5.97 -7.58 3.31
C GLU A 130 6.30 -8.67 4.33
N ARG A 131 5.31 -9.51 4.68
CA ARG A 131 5.48 -10.51 5.75
C ARG A 131 6.18 -11.78 5.28
N HIS A 132 6.04 -12.11 4.00
CA HIS A 132 6.42 -13.42 3.45
C HIS A 132 7.40 -13.32 2.28
N PHE A 133 8.14 -12.22 2.17
CA PHE A 133 8.99 -11.90 1.02
C PHE A 133 9.88 -13.06 0.55
N ASP A 134 10.52 -13.77 1.49
CA ASP A 134 11.52 -14.78 1.18
C ASP A 134 10.94 -16.10 0.67
N ILE A 135 9.67 -16.38 0.95
CA ILE A 135 8.99 -17.61 0.51
C ILE A 135 8.13 -17.42 -0.73
N ILE A 136 7.98 -16.18 -1.20
CA ILE A 136 7.27 -15.86 -2.44
C ILE A 136 8.26 -15.99 -3.62
N PRO A 137 7.93 -16.76 -4.67
CA PRO A 137 8.73 -16.84 -5.89
C PRO A 137 9.03 -15.45 -6.48
N GLN A 138 10.26 -15.24 -6.96
CA GLN A 138 10.70 -13.95 -7.48
C GLN A 138 9.79 -13.38 -8.58
N SER A 139 9.30 -14.23 -9.48
CA SER A 139 8.35 -13.81 -10.52
C SER A 139 7.08 -13.19 -9.94
N LEU A 140 6.52 -13.79 -8.89
CA LEU A 140 5.33 -13.26 -8.22
C LEU A 140 5.63 -11.98 -7.44
N ARG A 141 6.82 -11.86 -6.80
CA ARG A 141 7.23 -10.59 -6.16
C ARG A 141 7.27 -9.45 -7.17
N ASN A 142 7.85 -9.71 -8.35
CA ASN A 142 7.96 -8.73 -9.42
C ASN A 142 6.58 -8.35 -9.96
N GLU A 143 5.68 -9.32 -10.13
CA GLU A 143 4.31 -9.11 -10.58
C GLU A 143 3.51 -8.26 -9.57
N ILE A 144 3.59 -8.58 -8.27
CA ILE A 144 2.92 -7.82 -7.20
C ILE A 144 3.38 -6.35 -7.21
N ILE A 145 4.69 -6.11 -7.30
CA ILE A 145 5.23 -4.74 -7.35
C ILE A 145 4.78 -4.02 -8.62
N THR A 146 4.84 -4.69 -9.78
CA THR A 146 4.47 -4.10 -11.07
C THR A 146 2.99 -3.71 -11.09
N GLN A 147 2.10 -4.62 -10.71
CA GLN A 147 0.66 -4.34 -10.62
C GLN A 147 0.35 -3.31 -9.54
N GLY A 148 1.06 -3.38 -8.40
CA GLY A 148 0.97 -2.38 -7.35
C GLY A 148 1.30 -0.99 -7.86
N LEU A 149 2.37 -0.80 -8.62
CA LEU A 149 2.75 0.51 -9.17
C LEU A 149 1.74 1.07 -10.17
N LEU A 150 0.96 0.21 -10.84
CA LEU A 150 -0.09 0.62 -11.78
C LEU A 150 -1.39 1.03 -11.08
N THR A 151 -1.66 0.48 -9.90
CA THR A 151 -2.99 0.52 -9.27
C THR A 151 -3.02 1.14 -7.87
N ALA A 152 -1.88 1.25 -7.21
CA ALA A 152 -1.78 1.75 -5.86
C ALA A 152 -1.75 3.27 -5.84
N GLU A 153 -2.40 3.84 -4.82
CA GLU A 153 -2.40 5.26 -4.51
C GLU A 153 -2.13 5.44 -3.02
N GLY A 154 -1.63 6.63 -2.63
CA GLY A 154 -1.38 6.99 -1.23
C GLY A 154 -0.53 5.95 -0.48
N ILE A 155 -1.09 5.37 0.59
CA ILE A 155 -0.41 4.38 1.45
C ILE A 155 0.10 3.17 0.64
N GLY A 156 -0.59 2.76 -0.42
CA GLY A 156 -0.17 1.60 -1.21
C GLY A 156 1.17 1.83 -1.92
N THR A 157 1.42 3.03 -2.45
CA THR A 157 2.72 3.35 -3.09
C THR A 157 3.84 3.46 -2.08
N GLU A 158 3.53 3.94 -0.87
CA GLU A 158 4.47 3.97 0.26
C GLU A 158 4.87 2.56 0.70
N MET A 159 3.91 1.64 0.80
CA MET A 159 4.16 0.23 1.08
C MET A 159 5.05 -0.41 0.02
N ILE A 160 4.82 -0.12 -1.28
CA ILE A 160 5.67 -0.63 -2.36
C ILE A 160 7.10 -0.12 -2.20
N ALA A 161 7.27 1.19 -2.00
CA ALA A 161 8.60 1.80 -1.88
C ALA A 161 9.36 1.25 -0.65
N GLU A 162 8.69 1.05 0.48
CA GLU A 162 9.30 0.49 1.68
C GLU A 162 9.68 -0.99 1.50
N ASN A 163 8.80 -1.80 0.92
CA ASN A 163 9.08 -3.21 0.63
C ASN A 163 10.25 -3.36 -0.35
N PHE A 164 10.25 -2.53 -1.40
CA PHE A 164 11.30 -2.50 -2.40
C PHE A 164 12.63 -2.09 -1.78
N ARG A 165 12.67 -1.05 -0.94
CA ARG A 165 13.88 -0.63 -0.22
C ARG A 165 14.42 -1.73 0.71
N LYS A 166 13.56 -2.31 1.55
CA LYS A 166 13.95 -3.37 2.52
C LYS A 166 14.63 -4.55 1.83
N ASN A 167 14.22 -4.85 0.60
CA ASN A 167 14.67 -6.03 -0.14
C ASN A 167 15.42 -5.67 -1.43
N PHE A 168 15.95 -4.45 -1.56
CA PHE A 168 16.49 -3.94 -2.82
C PHE A 168 17.50 -4.90 -3.45
N GLU A 169 18.45 -5.41 -2.68
CA GLU A 169 19.50 -6.34 -3.12
C GLU A 169 18.98 -7.73 -3.56
N LYS A 170 17.74 -8.11 -3.18
CA LYS A 170 17.14 -9.43 -3.52
C LYS A 170 16.45 -9.45 -4.88
N PHE A 171 16.45 -8.33 -5.60
CA PHE A 171 15.89 -8.23 -6.95
C PHE A 171 17.00 -8.25 -8.01
N ALA A 172 16.70 -8.82 -9.17
CA ALA A 172 17.60 -8.74 -10.33
C ALA A 172 17.78 -7.28 -10.77
N GLU A 173 19.00 -6.94 -11.23
CA GLU A 173 19.42 -5.57 -11.55
C GLU A 173 18.44 -4.83 -12.46
N ASN A 174 18.05 -5.43 -13.58
CA ASN A 174 17.13 -4.83 -14.55
C ASN A 174 15.80 -4.44 -13.89
N PHE A 175 15.23 -5.35 -13.09
CA PHE A 175 13.99 -5.09 -12.37
C PHE A 175 14.17 -4.01 -11.30
N ARG A 176 15.32 -3.97 -10.60
CA ARG A 176 15.62 -2.92 -9.63
C ARG A 176 15.63 -1.55 -10.28
N ASN A 177 16.36 -1.43 -11.38
CA ASN A 177 16.57 -0.17 -12.08
C ASN A 177 15.25 0.38 -12.65
N GLU A 178 14.46 -0.47 -13.31
CA GLU A 178 13.14 -0.09 -13.83
C GLU A 178 12.17 0.31 -12.72
N THR A 179 12.14 -0.46 -11.62
CA THR A 179 11.26 -0.18 -10.47
C THR A 179 11.65 1.13 -9.77
N LEU A 180 12.94 1.35 -9.58
CA LEU A 180 13.47 2.57 -8.97
C LEU A 180 13.11 3.81 -9.80
N LEU A 181 13.27 3.76 -11.13
CA LEU A 181 12.85 4.84 -12.02
C LEU A 181 11.34 5.15 -11.92
N LYS A 182 10.50 4.12 -11.86
CA LYS A 182 9.05 4.31 -11.66
C LYS A 182 8.74 5.00 -10.33
N LEU A 183 9.41 4.60 -9.26
CA LEU A 183 9.25 5.21 -7.93
C LEU A 183 9.75 6.66 -7.90
N ILE A 184 10.86 6.96 -8.58
CA ILE A 184 11.43 8.31 -8.70
C ILE A 184 10.44 9.30 -9.33
N GLY A 185 9.64 8.85 -10.29
CA GLY A 185 8.60 9.66 -10.91
C GLY A 185 7.40 9.99 -9.99
N LEU A 186 7.32 9.41 -8.79
CA LEU A 186 6.21 9.67 -7.87
C LEU A 186 6.47 10.92 -7.01
N SER A 187 5.45 11.76 -6.87
CA SER A 187 5.53 13.01 -6.11
C SER A 187 5.38 12.84 -4.59
N ASN A 188 5.08 11.63 -4.11
CA ASN A 188 4.86 11.33 -2.69
C ASN A 188 6.16 11.49 -1.88
N ASN A 189 6.12 12.29 -0.81
CA ASN A 189 7.30 12.58 0.01
C ASN A 189 7.82 11.37 0.81
N ASN A 190 6.94 10.47 1.26
CA ASN A 190 7.33 9.24 1.95
C ASN A 190 8.02 8.28 0.97
N VAL A 191 7.51 8.18 -0.27
CA VAL A 191 8.20 7.42 -1.34
C VAL A 191 9.59 7.99 -1.60
N LYS A 192 9.71 9.32 -1.75
CA LYS A 192 10.99 10.02 -1.90
C LYS A 192 11.95 9.73 -0.74
N PHE A 193 11.45 9.70 0.49
CA PHE A 193 12.27 9.33 1.65
C PHE A 193 12.82 7.91 1.55
N GLN A 194 12.03 6.95 1.06
CA GLN A 194 12.52 5.59 0.83
C GLN A 194 13.56 5.53 -0.28
N ILE A 195 13.39 6.29 -1.37
CA ILE A 195 14.37 6.40 -2.44
C ILE A 195 15.70 6.92 -1.90
N ALA A 196 15.69 8.00 -1.10
CA ALA A 196 16.90 8.54 -0.51
C ALA A 196 17.68 7.48 0.32
N LYS A 197 16.97 6.64 1.07
CA LYS A 197 17.59 5.51 1.80
C LYS A 197 18.14 4.42 0.87
N ILE A 198 17.48 4.15 -0.26
CA ILE A 198 18.01 3.22 -1.28
C ILE A 198 19.33 3.77 -1.82
N LEU A 199 19.36 5.05 -2.20
CA LEU A 199 20.57 5.71 -2.72
C LEU A 199 21.71 5.67 -1.71
N ASP A 200 21.43 5.98 -0.44
CA ASP A 200 22.47 6.04 0.59
C ASP A 200 23.12 4.68 0.84
N LYS A 201 22.31 3.61 0.89
CA LYS A 201 22.83 2.26 1.16
C LYS A 201 23.48 1.62 -0.07
N ASN A 202 22.98 1.90 -1.28
CA ASN A 202 23.36 1.19 -2.51
C ASN A 202 24.02 2.13 -3.54
N PHE A 203 24.64 3.22 -3.10
CA PHE A 203 25.13 4.29 -3.97
C PHE A 203 25.98 3.79 -5.14
N ASN A 204 26.90 2.84 -4.90
CA ASN A 204 27.81 2.34 -5.94
C ASN A 204 27.15 1.31 -6.88
N ASP A 205 25.97 0.79 -6.52
CA ASP A 205 25.29 -0.27 -7.27
C ASP A 205 24.16 0.28 -8.16
N ILE A 206 23.95 1.61 -8.13
CA ILE A 206 22.93 2.30 -8.91
C ILE A 206 23.60 2.96 -10.12
N PRO A 207 23.10 2.73 -11.35
CA PRO A 207 23.61 3.41 -12.53
C PRO A 207 23.59 4.93 -12.38
N GLN A 208 24.64 5.59 -12.88
CA GLN A 208 24.84 7.04 -12.68
C GLN A 208 23.66 7.86 -13.19
N GLU A 209 23.04 7.46 -14.30
CA GLU A 209 21.89 8.14 -14.89
C GLU A 209 20.66 8.09 -13.95
N ILE A 210 20.41 6.94 -13.33
CA ILE A 210 19.31 6.76 -12.37
C ILE A 210 19.60 7.53 -11.08
N LEU A 211 20.84 7.47 -10.60
CA LEU A 211 21.29 8.22 -9.43
C LEU A 211 21.09 9.72 -9.64
N ASN A 212 21.52 10.27 -10.78
CA ASN A 212 21.40 11.68 -11.10
C ASN A 212 19.93 12.11 -11.17
N GLU A 213 19.07 11.33 -11.81
CA GLU A 213 17.62 11.59 -11.84
C GLU A 213 17.02 11.57 -10.43
N ALA A 214 17.38 10.57 -9.62
CA ALA A 214 16.88 10.44 -8.25
C ALA A 214 17.27 11.66 -7.40
N LEU A 215 18.53 12.09 -7.44
CA LEU A 215 19.01 13.26 -6.69
C LEU A 215 18.26 14.52 -7.11
N ARG A 216 18.04 14.72 -8.41
CA ARG A 216 17.26 15.85 -8.94
C ARG A 216 15.83 15.84 -8.42
N GLN A 217 15.13 14.71 -8.54
CA GLN A 217 13.74 14.58 -8.08
C GLN A 217 13.59 14.74 -6.57
N LEU A 218 14.56 14.26 -5.79
CA LEU A 218 14.59 14.45 -4.34
C LEU A 218 14.80 15.93 -3.97
N MET A 219 15.65 16.66 -4.70
CA MET A 219 15.85 18.10 -4.50
C MET A 219 14.65 18.96 -4.90
N GLU A 220 13.77 18.45 -5.75
CA GLU A 220 12.49 19.09 -6.09
C GLU A 220 11.39 18.80 -5.06
N SER A 221 11.66 17.98 -4.04
CA SER A 221 10.72 17.75 -2.94
C SER A 221 10.48 19.04 -2.13
N LYS A 222 9.25 19.26 -1.70
CA LYS A 222 8.92 20.32 -0.73
C LYS A 222 9.29 19.95 0.70
N ASN A 223 9.65 18.68 0.95
CA ASN A 223 9.95 18.18 2.29
C ASN A 223 11.45 18.39 2.61
N LYS A 224 11.72 19.12 3.70
CA LYS A 224 13.08 19.44 4.16
C LYS A 224 13.92 18.19 4.45
N MET A 225 13.33 17.10 4.92
CA MET A 225 14.05 15.84 5.21
C MET A 225 14.58 15.19 3.94
N ASN A 226 13.81 15.21 2.85
CA ASN A 226 14.25 14.67 1.55
C ASN A 226 15.42 15.49 1.00
N ILE A 227 15.30 16.82 1.02
CA ILE A 227 16.39 17.73 0.63
C ILE A 227 17.64 17.51 1.49
N GLY A 228 17.47 17.41 2.82
CA GLY A 228 18.57 17.12 3.75
C GLY A 228 19.26 15.79 3.43
N SER A 229 18.47 14.75 3.10
CA SER A 229 19.01 13.44 2.71
C SER A 229 19.86 13.54 1.44
N VAL A 230 19.48 14.37 0.46
CA VAL A 230 20.32 14.62 -0.72
C VAL A 230 21.64 15.27 -0.33
N MET A 231 21.63 16.26 0.57
CA MET A 231 22.87 16.89 1.05
C MET A 231 23.78 15.91 1.78
N ASP A 232 23.20 15.01 2.57
CA ASP A 232 23.95 13.95 3.25
C ASP A 232 24.58 12.95 2.27
N ILE A 233 23.82 12.48 1.27
CA ILE A 233 24.34 11.60 0.20
C ILE A 233 25.44 12.30 -0.57
N LEU A 234 25.20 13.56 -0.95
CA LEU A 234 26.15 14.40 -1.68
C LEU A 234 27.44 14.60 -0.92
N PHE A 235 27.36 14.87 0.39
CA PHE A 235 28.53 15.08 1.22
C PHE A 235 29.38 13.81 1.35
N ARG A 236 28.74 12.66 1.58
CA ARG A 236 29.43 11.36 1.73
C ARG A 236 30.07 10.86 0.44
N ASN A 237 29.48 11.20 -0.71
CA ASN A 237 29.88 10.68 -2.02
C ASN A 237 30.39 11.78 -2.97
N PHE A 238 30.85 12.91 -2.44
CA PHE A 238 31.13 14.13 -3.21
C PHE A 238 32.05 13.94 -4.42
N HIS A 239 33.07 13.09 -4.28
CA HIS A 239 34.03 12.80 -5.35
C HIS A 239 33.58 11.70 -6.32
N LYS A 240 32.53 10.95 -5.97
CA LYS A 240 31.94 9.90 -6.81
C LYS A 240 30.79 10.42 -7.67
N ILE A 241 30.18 11.53 -7.28
CA ILE A 241 29.14 12.20 -8.07
C ILE A 241 29.83 13.08 -9.11
N ASP A 242 29.35 13.01 -10.34
CA ASP A 242 29.88 13.84 -11.42
C ASP A 242 29.76 15.34 -11.08
N ILE A 243 30.68 16.12 -11.65
CA ILE A 243 30.81 17.52 -11.28
C ILE A 243 29.56 18.35 -11.60
N PHE A 244 28.86 18.04 -12.68
CA PHE A 244 27.70 18.79 -13.10
C PHE A 244 26.53 18.55 -12.14
N THR A 245 26.28 17.29 -11.80
CA THR A 245 25.23 16.91 -10.85
C THR A 245 25.48 17.50 -9.47
N ARG A 246 26.70 17.35 -8.91
CA ARG A 246 26.96 17.87 -7.56
C ARG A 246 26.85 19.40 -7.48
N ASP A 247 27.35 20.12 -8.49
CA ASP A 247 27.29 21.58 -8.53
C ASP A 247 25.85 22.06 -8.73
N GLU A 248 25.06 21.35 -9.53
CA GLU A 248 23.62 21.61 -9.68
C GLU A 248 22.89 21.43 -8.34
N MET A 249 23.13 20.32 -7.62
CA MET A 249 22.47 20.06 -6.33
C MET A 249 22.83 21.12 -5.29
N LEU A 250 24.12 21.50 -5.17
CA LEU A 250 24.55 22.58 -4.28
C LEU A 250 23.91 23.92 -4.67
N LYS A 251 23.87 24.26 -5.97
CA LYS A 251 23.24 25.49 -6.45
C LYS A 251 21.76 25.54 -6.10
N ARG A 252 21.03 24.43 -6.29
CA ARG A 252 19.62 24.32 -5.90
C ARG A 252 19.45 24.46 -4.39
N TYR A 253 20.31 23.83 -3.59
CA TYR A 253 20.25 23.93 -2.14
C TYR A 253 20.50 25.36 -1.66
N VAL A 254 21.47 26.10 -2.20
CA VAL A 254 21.68 27.53 -1.83
C VAL A 254 20.45 28.38 -2.14
N GLY A 255 19.74 28.08 -3.23
CA GLY A 255 18.50 28.78 -3.59
C GLY A 255 17.25 28.33 -2.82
N TYR A 256 17.35 27.26 -2.02
CA TYR A 256 16.24 26.72 -1.24
C TYR A 256 16.03 27.55 0.03
N ILE A 257 14.81 28.06 0.24
CA ILE A 257 14.46 28.92 1.38
C ILE A 257 14.79 28.26 2.74
N GLY A 258 14.72 26.93 2.84
CA GLY A 258 15.02 26.19 4.06
C GLY A 258 16.47 25.70 4.20
N ALA A 259 17.39 26.22 3.39
CA ALA A 259 18.79 25.81 3.41
C ALA A 259 19.46 26.16 4.74
N ASP A 260 20.28 25.22 5.22
CA ASP A 260 20.97 25.34 6.50
C ASP A 260 22.41 25.81 6.27
N LYS A 261 22.79 26.93 6.90
CA LYS A 261 24.14 27.49 6.82
C LYS A 261 25.19 26.49 7.32
N ALA A 262 24.88 25.69 8.34
CA ALA A 262 25.82 24.71 8.90
C ALA A 262 26.14 23.58 7.90
N VAL A 263 25.15 23.17 7.10
CA VAL A 263 25.35 22.18 6.04
C VAL A 263 26.31 22.74 4.98
N LEU A 264 26.07 23.96 4.52
CA LEU A 264 26.90 24.63 3.52
C LEU A 264 28.32 24.92 4.02
N ASP A 265 28.48 25.34 5.27
CA ASP A 265 29.77 25.55 5.91
C ASP A 265 30.59 24.26 5.98
N LYS A 266 29.93 23.13 6.28
CA LYS A 266 30.54 21.79 6.23
C LYS A 266 31.08 21.45 4.84
N PHE A 267 30.33 21.78 3.77
CA PHE A 267 30.79 21.59 2.40
C PHE A 267 31.98 22.49 2.05
N LEU A 268 31.96 23.77 2.44
CA LEU A 268 33.09 24.68 2.22
C LEU A 268 34.35 24.20 2.95
N SER A 269 34.19 23.77 4.19
CA SER A 269 35.29 23.28 5.03
C SER A 269 35.91 22.00 4.48
N ALA A 270 35.09 21.03 4.07
CA ALA A 270 35.58 19.74 3.57
C ALA A 270 36.05 19.82 2.10
N TYR A 271 35.30 20.53 1.25
CA TYR A 271 35.42 20.43 -0.21
C TYR A 271 35.59 21.78 -0.90
N GLY A 272 35.75 22.89 -0.18
CA GLY A 272 35.78 24.24 -0.78
C GLY A 272 36.90 24.48 -1.79
N ARG A 273 37.97 23.66 -1.80
CA ARG A 273 39.00 23.66 -2.86
C ARG A 273 38.59 22.88 -4.10
N SER A 274 37.71 21.89 -3.96
CA SER A 274 37.23 21.00 -5.03
C SER A 274 35.95 21.50 -5.71
N ILE A 275 35.29 22.51 -5.14
CA ILE A 275 34.18 23.23 -5.82
C ILE A 275 34.79 24.05 -6.96
N ILE A 276 34.61 23.59 -8.20
CA ILE A 276 35.27 24.18 -9.37
C ILE A 276 34.56 25.47 -9.80
N ASN A 277 33.23 25.53 -9.67
CA ASN A 277 32.48 26.73 -10.01
C ASN A 277 32.72 27.84 -8.97
N GLN A 278 33.58 28.81 -9.32
CA GLN A 278 33.95 29.92 -8.41
C GLN A 278 32.76 30.82 -8.04
N GLU A 279 31.81 31.00 -8.96
CA GLU A 279 30.58 31.76 -8.69
C GLU A 279 29.69 31.04 -7.68
N LEU A 280 29.54 29.71 -7.82
CA LEU A 280 28.82 28.90 -6.83
C LEU A 280 29.52 28.94 -5.47
N LYS A 281 30.84 28.78 -5.43
CA LYS A 281 31.63 28.90 -4.20
C LYS A 281 31.42 30.25 -3.53
N LYS A 282 31.44 31.34 -4.30
CA LYS A 282 31.19 32.70 -3.82
C LYS A 282 29.78 32.81 -3.22
N ARG A 283 28.75 32.33 -3.92
CA ARG A 283 27.36 32.33 -3.41
C ARG A 283 27.21 31.55 -2.12
N ILE A 284 27.82 30.36 -2.01
CA ILE A 284 27.81 29.58 -0.77
C ILE A 284 28.49 30.38 0.35
N THR A 285 29.65 31.00 0.07
CA THR A 285 30.40 31.79 1.05
C THR A 285 29.60 33.01 1.53
N GLU A 286 28.90 33.69 0.62
CA GLU A 286 28.03 34.83 0.95
C GLU A 286 26.81 34.40 1.75
N PHE A 287 26.24 33.23 1.47
CA PHE A 287 25.11 32.69 2.22
C PHE A 287 25.48 32.31 3.66
N VAL A 288 26.69 31.77 3.87
CA VAL A 288 27.16 31.32 5.19
C VAL A 288 27.51 32.49 6.12
N LYS A 289 27.96 33.63 5.57
CA LYS A 289 28.19 34.87 6.35
C LYS A 289 26.89 35.41 6.96
#